data_AF-A0A9P4WAB1-F1
#
_entry.id   AF-A0A9P4WAB1-F1
#
_cell.length_a   1.000
_cell.length_b   1.000
_cell.length_c   1.000
_cell.angle_alpha   90.00
_cell.angle_beta   90.00
_cell.angle_gamma   90.00
#
_symmetry.space_group_name_H-M   'P 1'
#
loop_
_entity.id
_entity.type
_entity.pdbx_description
1 polymer ?
#
loop_
_entity_poly.entity_id
_entity_poly.type
_entity_poly.pdbx_seq_one_letter_code
_entity_poly.pdbx_strand_id
1 'polypeptide(L)'
;MQSLRRTAVTAARTGRTTLSRQTRRYAHDEHAHGHAAPANESLGRGFYYATLWIPIGFGVYLAAQNIDDSDKPLLTRLMDKYAEAEEKRTKRNDLHVRMIEQAGEDRVLFMNAKPQEYVDMRFPEIMNAGSPYNVPAGSQVPMTSVIEKYKKLAYEDNERKHEALANDEIKGEQPFSKNHLRKSPYTV
;
A
#
# COMPACT_ATOMS: atom_id res chain seq x y z
N MET A 1 -1.01 -40.24 2.55
CA MET A 1 -1.65 -39.20 3.36
C MET A 1 -2.54 -38.36 2.46
N GLN A 2 -3.86 -38.60 2.54
CA GLN A 2 -4.90 -37.95 1.74
C GLN A 2 -5.75 -37.11 2.69
N SER A 3 -5.73 -35.78 2.55
CA SER A 3 -6.80 -34.90 3.00
C SER A 3 -6.49 -33.47 2.55
N LEU A 4 -7.32 -32.93 1.66
CA LEU A 4 -7.65 -31.50 1.47
C LEU A 4 -8.39 -31.35 0.13
N ARG A 5 -9.55 -32.01 0.03
CA ARG A 5 -10.55 -31.75 -1.02
C ARG A 5 -11.94 -31.88 -0.41
N ARG A 6 -12.31 -30.94 0.47
CA ARG A 6 -13.68 -30.82 1.00
C ARG A 6 -14.01 -29.37 1.34
N THR A 7 -14.18 -28.54 0.31
CA THR A 7 -14.77 -27.20 0.44
C THR A 7 -15.40 -26.76 -0.88
N ALA A 8 -16.31 -27.57 -1.44
CA ALA A 8 -17.04 -27.20 -2.67
C ALA A 8 -18.47 -27.77 -2.77
N VAL A 9 -19.05 -28.33 -1.69
CA VAL A 9 -20.38 -29.00 -1.77
C VAL A 9 -21.42 -28.43 -0.78
N THR A 10 -21.09 -27.35 -0.07
CA THR A 10 -21.97 -26.74 0.95
C THR A 10 -22.62 -25.43 0.49
N ALA A 11 -23.00 -25.32 -0.78
CA ALA A 11 -23.70 -24.13 -1.31
C ALA A 11 -24.95 -24.44 -2.16
N ALA A 12 -25.37 -25.72 -2.25
CA ALA A 12 -26.50 -26.14 -3.10
C ALA A 12 -27.73 -26.63 -2.30
N ARG A 13 -27.99 -26.04 -1.13
CA ARG A 13 -29.27 -26.20 -0.40
C ARG A 13 -29.92 -24.84 -0.18
N THR A 14 -30.18 -24.14 -1.28
CA THR A 14 -31.13 -23.03 -1.28
C THR A 14 -32.52 -23.62 -1.04
N GLY A 15 -33.08 -23.35 0.14
CA GLY A 15 -34.40 -23.79 0.55
C GLY A 15 -35.47 -23.38 -0.46
N ARG A 16 -36.30 -24.35 -0.84
CA ARG A 16 -37.51 -24.12 -1.61
C ARG A 16 -38.42 -23.22 -0.75
N THR A 17 -38.59 -21.97 -1.14
CA THR A 17 -39.54 -21.06 -0.49
C THR A 17 -40.96 -21.57 -0.77
N THR A 18 -41.59 -22.17 0.22
CA THR A 18 -43.02 -22.47 0.15
C THR A 18 -43.78 -21.16 0.26
N LEU A 19 -44.44 -20.74 -0.83
CA LEU A 19 -45.33 -19.58 -0.83
C LEU A 19 -46.45 -19.82 0.20
N SER A 20 -46.65 -18.87 1.11
CA SER A 20 -47.78 -18.86 2.03
C SER A 20 -49.09 -18.79 1.23
N ARG A 21 -49.90 -19.85 1.30
CA ARG A 21 -51.22 -19.88 0.70
C ARG A 21 -52.14 -18.99 1.53
N GLN A 22 -52.56 -17.87 0.94
CA GLN A 22 -53.54 -16.97 1.53
C GLN A 22 -54.85 -17.71 1.81
N THR A 23 -55.27 -17.75 3.07
CA THR A 23 -56.59 -18.24 3.47
C THR A 23 -57.64 -17.24 2.99
N ARG A 24 -58.56 -17.69 2.12
CA ARG A 24 -59.76 -16.92 1.77
C ARG A 24 -60.62 -16.79 3.03
N ARG A 25 -60.60 -15.62 3.67
CA ARG A 25 -61.64 -15.25 4.63
C ARG A 25 -62.77 -14.61 3.83
N TYR A 26 -63.93 -15.27 3.82
CA TYR A 26 -65.18 -14.61 3.48
C TYR A 26 -65.46 -13.60 4.58
N ALA A 27 -65.27 -12.32 4.29
CA ALA A 27 -65.80 -11.25 5.12
C ALA A 27 -67.31 -11.25 4.88
N HIS A 28 -68.06 -11.83 5.81
CA HIS A 28 -69.49 -11.64 5.86
C HIS A 28 -69.76 -10.21 6.32
N ASP A 29 -70.54 -9.54 5.49
CA ASP A 29 -71.07 -8.18 5.66
C ASP A 29 -72.11 -8.21 6.79
N GLU A 30 -71.75 -7.67 7.95
CA GLU A 30 -72.71 -7.32 9.00
C GLU A 30 -72.84 -5.79 9.04
N HIS A 31 -73.91 -5.31 8.41
CA HIS A 31 -74.34 -3.93 8.46
C HIS A 31 -74.65 -3.50 9.90
N ALA A 32 -73.77 -2.68 10.48
CA ALA A 32 -74.08 -1.91 11.67
C ALA A 32 -74.00 -0.42 11.33
N HIS A 33 -75.18 0.21 11.20
CA HIS A 33 -75.32 1.65 11.01
C HIS A 33 -74.92 2.39 12.30
N GLY A 34 -73.69 2.90 12.33
CA GLY A 34 -73.20 3.81 13.36
C GLY A 34 -72.74 5.12 12.70
N HIS A 35 -73.27 6.24 13.18
CA HIS A 35 -73.04 7.59 12.66
C HIS A 35 -71.56 7.91 12.41
N ALA A 36 -71.23 8.35 11.19
CA ALA A 36 -69.90 8.78 10.80
C ALA A 36 -69.49 10.02 11.61
N ALA A 37 -68.73 9.81 12.69
CA ALA A 37 -67.87 10.85 13.23
C ALA A 37 -66.87 11.26 12.13
N PRO A 38 -66.47 12.54 12.02
CA PRO A 38 -65.49 12.94 11.03
C PRO A 38 -64.20 12.16 11.31
N ALA A 39 -63.88 11.21 10.43
CA ALA A 39 -62.67 10.42 10.51
C ALA A 39 -61.50 11.39 10.24
N ASN A 40 -60.98 11.97 11.32
CA ASN A 40 -59.78 12.78 11.31
C ASN A 40 -58.57 11.83 11.20
N GLU A 41 -58.46 11.15 10.06
CA GLU A 41 -57.37 10.24 9.77
C GLU A 41 -56.13 11.09 9.46
N SER A 42 -55.13 11.03 10.33
CA SER A 42 -53.86 11.70 10.08
C SER A 42 -53.26 11.17 8.78
N LEU A 43 -52.81 12.07 7.91
CA LEU A 43 -52.09 11.74 6.67
C LEU A 43 -51.04 10.66 6.96
N GLY A 44 -51.15 9.51 6.28
CA GLY A 44 -50.28 8.37 6.52
C GLY A 44 -48.81 8.73 6.27
N ARG A 45 -47.88 7.99 6.90
CA ARG A 45 -46.42 8.22 6.75
C ARG A 45 -45.96 8.30 5.28
N GLY A 46 -46.61 7.55 4.39
CA GLY A 46 -46.34 7.57 2.96
C GLY A 46 -46.58 8.93 2.30
N PHE A 47 -47.56 9.71 2.77
CA PHE A 47 -47.83 11.05 2.27
C PHE A 47 -46.65 11.99 2.57
N TYR A 48 -46.16 11.99 3.80
CA TYR A 48 -44.99 12.81 4.17
C TYR A 48 -43.74 12.43 3.39
N TYR A 49 -43.50 11.13 3.15
CA TYR A 49 -42.40 10.71 2.28
C TYR A 49 -42.57 11.20 0.84
N ALA A 50 -43.78 11.13 0.29
CA ALA A 50 -44.06 11.63 -1.05
C ALA A 50 -43.84 13.15 -1.14
N THR A 51 -44.33 13.93 -0.17
CA THR A 51 -44.13 15.38 -0.14
C THR A 51 -42.66 15.76 0.04
N LEU A 52 -41.87 14.93 0.75
CA LEU A 52 -40.44 15.14 0.96
C LEU A 52 -39.62 14.80 -0.31
N TRP A 53 -40.02 13.79 -1.09
CA TRP A 53 -39.33 13.43 -2.32
C TRP A 53 -39.46 14.47 -3.43
N ILE A 54 -40.55 15.24 -3.48
CA ILE A 54 -40.77 16.29 -4.49
C ILE A 54 -39.67 17.38 -4.46
N PRO A 55 -39.41 18.08 -3.32
CA PRO A 55 -38.35 19.08 -3.26
C PRO A 55 -36.96 18.46 -3.40
N ILE A 56 -36.76 17.21 -2.94
CA ILE A 56 -35.48 16.50 -3.14
C ILE A 56 -35.21 16.27 -4.63
N GLY A 57 -36.19 15.75 -5.37
CA GLY A 57 -36.08 15.53 -6.81
C GLY A 57 -35.84 16.83 -7.57
N PHE A 58 -36.51 17.92 -7.16
CA PHE A 58 -36.28 19.25 -7.74
C PHE A 58 -34.88 19.78 -7.44
N GLY A 59 -34.36 19.59 -6.22
CA GLY A 59 -32.99 19.95 -5.86
C GLY A 59 -31.94 19.18 -6.67
N VAL A 60 -32.15 17.87 -6.88
CA VAL A 60 -31.27 17.05 -7.73
C VAL A 60 -31.32 17.51 -9.19
N TYR A 61 -32.51 17.86 -9.70
CA TYR A 61 -32.67 18.40 -11.05
C TYR A 61 -31.88 19.69 -11.25
N LEU A 62 -31.98 20.64 -10.32
CA LEU A 62 -31.21 21.89 -10.36
C LEU A 62 -29.70 21.64 -10.25
N ALA A 63 -29.26 20.69 -9.42
CA ALA A 63 -27.84 20.34 -9.30
C ALA A 63 -27.27 19.62 -10.54
N ALA A 64 -28.14 18.96 -11.31
CA ALA A 64 -27.80 18.28 -12.56
C ALA A 64 -27.89 19.20 -13.79
N GLN A 65 -28.55 20.35 -13.69
CA GLN A 65 -28.70 21.29 -14.80
C GLN A 65 -27.38 22.04 -15.07
N ASN A 66 -27.05 22.19 -16.35
CA ASN A 66 -25.95 23.05 -16.79
C ASN A 66 -26.46 24.49 -16.83
N ILE A 67 -25.86 25.36 -16.00
CA ILE A 67 -26.24 26.78 -15.93
C ILE A 67 -25.54 27.59 -17.03
N ASP A 68 -24.41 27.12 -17.56
CA ASP A 68 -23.65 27.73 -18.65
C ASP A 68 -23.17 26.66 -19.66
N ASP A 69 -23.04 27.05 -20.94
CA ASP A 69 -22.67 26.16 -22.06
C ASP A 69 -21.26 25.55 -21.94
N SER A 70 -20.37 26.13 -21.13
CA SER A 70 -18.98 25.67 -20.98
C SER A 70 -18.67 24.96 -19.66
N ASP A 71 -19.63 24.90 -18.74
CA ASP A 71 -19.39 24.46 -17.37
C ASP A 71 -20.11 23.13 -17.05
N LYS A 72 -19.33 22.14 -16.61
CA LYS A 72 -19.85 20.84 -16.14
C LYS A 72 -20.84 21.06 -14.97
N PRO A 73 -21.91 20.24 -14.86
CA PRO A 73 -22.89 20.40 -13.80
C PRO A 73 -22.24 20.11 -12.44
N LEU A 74 -22.82 20.64 -11.36
CA LEU A 74 -22.25 20.58 -10.01
C LEU A 74 -22.00 19.15 -9.55
N LEU A 75 -22.90 18.22 -9.89
CA LEU A 75 -22.75 16.79 -9.60
C LEU A 75 -21.53 16.20 -10.32
N THR A 76 -21.34 16.50 -11.60
CA THR A 76 -20.18 16.02 -12.36
C THR A 76 -18.88 16.59 -11.81
N ARG A 77 -18.83 17.87 -11.42
CA ARG A 77 -17.65 18.47 -10.77
C ARG A 77 -17.31 17.78 -9.45
N LEU A 78 -18.32 17.42 -8.67
CA LEU A 78 -18.11 16.68 -7.43
C LEU A 78 -17.53 15.29 -7.74
N MET A 79 -18.11 14.59 -8.71
CA MET A 79 -17.61 13.28 -9.15
C MET A 79 -16.17 13.36 -9.67
N ASP A 80 -15.84 14.36 -10.49
CA ASP A 80 -14.49 14.59 -11.01
C ASP A 80 -13.48 14.82 -9.88
N LYS A 81 -13.84 15.59 -8.85
CA LYS A 81 -12.97 15.79 -7.67
C LYS A 81 -12.71 14.50 -6.91
N TYR A 82 -13.73 13.64 -6.77
CA TYR A 82 -13.56 12.34 -6.14
C TYR A 82 -12.71 11.40 -7.00
N ALA A 83 -12.93 11.38 -8.31
CA ALA A 83 -12.14 10.59 -9.25
C ALA A 83 -10.67 11.02 -9.24
N GLU A 84 -10.38 12.33 -9.27
CA GLU A 84 -9.01 12.85 -9.18
C GLU A 84 -8.34 12.48 -7.85
N ALA A 85 -9.09 12.51 -6.74
CA ALA A 85 -8.59 12.09 -5.44
C ALA A 85 -8.28 10.59 -5.41
N GLU A 86 -9.11 9.77 -6.05
CA GLU A 86 -8.88 8.34 -6.22
C GLU A 86 -7.64 8.07 -7.08
N GLU A 87 -7.49 8.73 -8.22
CA GLU A 87 -6.30 8.63 -9.07
C GLU A 87 -5.00 9.00 -8.34
N LYS A 88 -5.03 10.04 -7.50
CA LYS A 88 -3.86 10.42 -6.69
C LYS A 88 -3.52 9.33 -5.67
N ARG A 89 -4.53 8.70 -5.07
CA ARG A 89 -4.33 7.60 -4.12
C ARG A 89 -3.81 6.35 -4.82
N THR A 90 -4.35 5.99 -5.98
CA THR A 90 -3.87 4.85 -6.76
C THR A 90 -2.44 5.05 -7.23
N LYS A 91 -2.07 6.25 -7.73
CA LYS A 91 -0.68 6.58 -8.11
C LYS A 91 0.30 6.47 -6.94
N ARG A 92 -0.09 6.92 -5.74
CA ARG A 92 0.76 6.77 -4.53
C ARG A 92 0.91 5.31 -4.13
N ASN A 93 -0.18 4.55 -4.14
CA ASN A 93 -0.16 3.13 -3.80
C ASN A 93 0.69 2.34 -4.80
N ASP A 94 0.55 2.62 -6.09
CA ASP A 94 1.37 2.03 -7.16
C ASP A 94 2.86 2.32 -6.95
N LEU A 95 3.22 3.57 -6.61
CA LEU A 95 4.59 3.93 -6.28
C LEU A 95 5.11 3.12 -5.07
N HIS A 96 4.32 2.95 -4.01
CA HIS A 96 4.68 2.12 -2.87
C HIS A 96 4.86 0.64 -3.24
N VAL A 97 3.98 0.09 -4.07
CA VAL A 97 4.08 -1.31 -4.54
C VAL A 97 5.36 -1.50 -5.36
N ARG A 98 5.64 -0.58 -6.30
CA ARG A 98 6.87 -0.63 -7.11
C ARG A 98 8.13 -0.53 -6.27
N MET A 99 8.15 0.33 -5.24
CA MET A 99 9.29 0.42 -4.32
C MET A 99 9.51 -0.89 -3.54
N ILE A 100 8.43 -1.54 -3.10
CA ILE A 100 8.51 -2.84 -2.40
C ILE A 100 8.96 -3.94 -3.36
N GLU A 101 8.47 -3.95 -4.59
CA GLU A 101 8.86 -4.91 -5.62
C GLU A 101 10.35 -4.79 -5.95
N GLN A 102 10.82 -3.56 -6.22
CA GLN A 102 12.24 -3.28 -6.44
C GLN A 102 13.11 -3.69 -5.24
N ALA A 103 12.69 -3.35 -4.01
CA ALA A 103 13.40 -3.78 -2.81
C ALA A 103 13.42 -5.31 -2.64
N GLY A 104 12.37 -6.00 -3.10
CA GLY A 104 12.30 -7.46 -3.16
C GLY A 104 13.28 -8.05 -4.18
N GLU A 105 13.33 -7.50 -5.39
CA GLU A 105 14.28 -7.89 -6.45
C GLU A 105 15.73 -7.69 -5.99
N ASP A 106 16.05 -6.54 -5.41
CA ASP A 106 17.38 -6.24 -4.89
C ASP A 106 17.77 -7.22 -3.77
N ARG A 107 16.83 -7.56 -2.86
CA ARG A 107 17.08 -8.57 -1.82
C ARG A 107 17.38 -9.95 -2.44
N VAL A 108 16.67 -10.34 -3.48
CA VAL A 108 16.92 -11.62 -4.19
C VAL A 108 18.30 -11.61 -4.85
N LEU A 109 18.71 -10.49 -5.45
CA LEU A 109 20.05 -10.33 -6.01
C LEU A 109 21.13 -10.57 -4.95
N PHE A 110 20.99 -9.97 -3.77
CA PHE A 110 21.98 -10.12 -2.69
C PHE A 110 21.95 -11.51 -2.03
N MET A 111 20.80 -12.14 -1.91
CA MET A 111 20.69 -13.50 -1.35
C MET A 111 21.31 -14.56 -2.26
N ASN A 112 21.28 -14.36 -3.58
CA ASN A 112 21.86 -15.27 -4.56
C ASN A 112 23.31 -14.93 -4.93
N ALA A 113 23.81 -13.75 -4.57
CA ALA A 113 25.18 -13.37 -4.80
C ALA A 113 26.13 -14.26 -3.97
N LYS A 114 27.17 -14.80 -4.60
CA LYS A 114 28.20 -15.55 -3.87
C LYS A 114 28.96 -14.59 -2.95
N PRO A 115 29.19 -14.96 -1.68
CA PRO A 115 30.05 -14.16 -0.82
C PRO A 115 31.46 -14.09 -1.42
N GLN A 116 32.10 -12.91 -1.31
CA GLN A 116 33.47 -12.74 -1.75
C GLN A 116 34.40 -13.54 -0.83
N GLU A 117 35.10 -14.53 -1.39
CA GLU A 117 36.00 -15.42 -0.63
C GLU A 117 37.36 -14.76 -0.34
N TYR A 118 37.73 -13.76 -1.13
CA TYR A 118 38.98 -13.04 -1.01
C TYR A 118 38.77 -11.64 -0.41
N VAL A 119 39.81 -11.14 0.24
CA VAL A 119 39.83 -9.74 0.70
C VAL A 119 40.19 -8.86 -0.48
N ASP A 120 39.33 -7.89 -0.77
CA ASP A 120 39.57 -6.93 -1.84
C ASP A 120 40.76 -6.03 -1.45
N MET A 121 41.86 -6.18 -2.20
CA MET A 121 43.07 -5.39 -2.03
C MET A 121 43.37 -4.67 -3.33
N ARG A 122 43.58 -3.35 -3.26
CA ARG A 122 43.78 -2.53 -4.46
C ARG A 122 45.04 -2.89 -5.26
N PHE A 123 46.09 -3.38 -4.57
CA PHE A 123 47.36 -3.79 -5.18
C PHE A 123 47.99 -4.97 -4.41
N PRO A 124 47.53 -6.22 -4.63
CA PRO A 124 48.06 -7.39 -3.93
C PRO A 124 49.52 -7.71 -4.30
N GLU A 125 49.93 -7.33 -5.51
CA GLU A 125 51.25 -7.64 -6.07
C GLU A 125 52.40 -6.98 -5.30
N ILE A 126 52.17 -5.80 -4.72
CA ILE A 126 53.18 -5.07 -3.94
C ILE A 126 53.64 -5.90 -2.73
N MET A 127 52.78 -6.75 -2.19
CA MET A 127 53.11 -7.56 -1.01
C MET A 127 54.09 -8.69 -1.31
N ASN A 128 54.22 -9.08 -2.59
CA ASN A 128 55.16 -10.10 -3.06
C ASN A 128 56.19 -9.52 -4.06
N ALA A 129 56.29 -8.20 -4.16
CA ALA A 129 57.21 -7.54 -5.08
C ALA A 129 58.63 -7.59 -4.51
N GLY A 130 59.47 -8.46 -5.06
CA GLY A 130 60.88 -8.60 -4.71
C GLY A 130 61.68 -9.27 -5.82
N SER A 131 63.00 -9.06 -5.83
CA SER A 131 63.91 -9.79 -6.73
C SER A 131 63.89 -11.28 -6.38
N PRO A 132 63.73 -12.21 -7.35
CA PRO A 132 63.82 -13.64 -7.09
C PRO A 132 65.27 -14.09 -6.79
N TYR A 133 66.26 -13.24 -7.05
CA TYR A 133 67.68 -13.54 -6.88
C TYR A 133 68.29 -12.83 -5.68
N ASN A 134 69.20 -13.53 -4.99
CA ASN A 134 70.02 -13.01 -3.89
C ASN A 134 69.23 -12.45 -2.68
N VAL A 135 68.11 -13.09 -2.33
CA VAL A 135 67.32 -12.73 -1.16
C VAL A 135 67.83 -13.50 0.06
N PRO A 136 68.28 -12.82 1.14
CA PRO A 136 68.67 -13.50 2.36
C PRO A 136 67.47 -14.20 2.99
N ALA A 137 67.69 -15.40 3.52
CA ALA A 137 66.63 -16.19 4.17
C ALA A 137 66.02 -15.39 5.33
N GLY A 138 64.69 -15.35 5.40
CA GLY A 138 63.94 -14.59 6.41
C GLY A 138 63.65 -13.12 6.06
N SER A 139 64.12 -12.61 4.92
CA SER A 139 63.79 -11.24 4.47
C SER A 139 62.33 -11.09 4.05
N GLN A 140 61.67 -12.17 3.63
CA GLN A 140 60.27 -12.15 3.21
C GLN A 140 59.38 -12.64 4.35
N VAL A 141 58.29 -11.91 4.61
CA VAL A 141 57.29 -12.29 5.61
C VAL A 141 56.36 -13.34 5.01
N PRO A 142 55.96 -14.39 5.75
CA PRO A 142 54.98 -15.36 5.26
C PRO A 142 53.64 -14.66 4.97
N MET A 143 53.15 -14.82 3.73
CA MET A 143 51.92 -14.17 3.24
C MET A 143 50.66 -14.56 4.03
N THR A 144 50.66 -15.74 4.65
CA THR A 144 49.55 -16.24 5.48
C THR A 144 49.19 -15.27 6.60
N SER A 145 50.19 -14.75 7.31
CA SER A 145 49.99 -13.79 8.42
C SER A 145 49.36 -12.47 7.96
N VAL A 146 49.72 -12.02 6.75
CA VAL A 146 49.20 -10.79 6.14
C VAL A 146 47.74 -11.00 5.71
N ILE A 147 47.44 -12.13 5.07
CA ILE A 147 46.08 -12.50 4.68
C ILE A 147 45.16 -12.57 5.92
N GLU A 148 45.61 -13.19 7.01
CA GLU A 148 44.83 -13.29 8.25
C GLU A 148 44.52 -11.91 8.84
N LYS A 149 45.50 -11.00 8.89
CA LYS A 149 45.29 -9.62 9.36
C LYS A 149 44.21 -8.90 8.54
N TYR A 150 44.29 -8.98 7.21
CA TYR A 150 43.34 -8.28 6.35
C TYR A 150 41.95 -8.92 6.38
N LYS A 151 41.86 -10.25 6.52
CA LYS A 151 40.58 -10.93 6.78
C LYS A 151 39.95 -10.41 8.07
N LYS A 152 40.74 -10.28 9.14
CA LYS A 152 40.25 -9.73 10.42
C LYS A 152 39.72 -8.30 10.27
N LEU A 153 40.48 -7.42 9.62
CA LEU A 153 40.06 -6.03 9.37
C LEU A 153 38.77 -5.96 8.54
N ALA A 154 38.63 -6.81 7.53
CA ALA A 154 37.42 -6.87 6.70
C ALA A 154 36.19 -7.34 7.51
N TYR A 155 36.35 -8.31 8.42
CA TYR A 155 35.26 -8.74 9.29
C TYR A 155 34.87 -7.66 10.30
N GLU A 156 35.84 -7.03 10.96
CA GLU A 156 35.59 -5.90 11.88
C GLU A 156 34.87 -4.73 11.16
N ASP A 157 35.24 -4.46 9.90
CA ASP A 157 34.56 -3.45 9.08
C ASP A 157 33.13 -3.82 8.72
N ASN A 158 32.87 -5.10 8.42
CA ASN A 158 31.53 -5.60 8.14
C ASN A 158 30.65 -5.57 9.39
N GLU A 159 31.18 -5.99 10.54
CA GLU A 159 30.50 -5.92 11.84
C GLU A 159 30.11 -4.47 12.16
N ARG A 160 31.04 -3.51 12.00
CA ARG A 160 30.74 -2.08 12.20
C ARG A 160 29.64 -1.57 11.26
N LYS A 161 29.63 -2.02 10.00
CA LYS A 161 28.55 -1.68 9.05
C LYS A 161 27.22 -2.30 9.47
N HIS A 162 27.23 -3.53 9.98
CA HIS A 162 26.04 -4.19 10.50
C HIS A 162 25.52 -3.52 11.78
N GLU A 163 26.39 -3.10 12.69
CA GLU A 163 26.02 -2.32 13.88
C GLU A 163 25.46 -0.95 13.50
N ALA A 164 26.11 -0.25 12.56
CA ALA A 164 25.58 1.01 12.04
C ALA A 164 24.22 0.85 11.37
N LEU A 165 23.97 -0.29 10.70
CA LEU A 165 22.68 -0.62 10.11
C LEU A 165 21.64 -1.00 11.18
N ALA A 166 22.04 -1.67 12.25
CA ALA A 166 21.15 -1.96 13.39
C ALA A 166 20.77 -0.70 14.18
N ASN A 167 21.66 0.29 14.23
CA ASN A 167 21.46 1.57 14.91
C ASN A 167 20.90 2.68 14.01
N ASP A 168 20.59 2.39 12.73
CA ASP A 168 20.16 3.37 11.71
C ASP A 168 21.16 4.56 11.52
N GLU A 169 22.44 4.35 11.82
CA GLU A 169 23.53 5.34 11.73
C GLU A 169 24.25 5.31 10.37
N ILE A 170 23.63 4.73 9.34
CA ILE A 170 24.22 4.63 8.00
C ILE A 170 24.35 6.02 7.40
N LYS A 171 25.59 6.45 7.11
CA LYS A 171 25.92 7.79 6.58
C LYS A 171 25.12 8.21 5.33
N GLY A 172 24.70 7.25 4.51
CA GLY A 172 23.92 7.51 3.29
C GLY A 172 22.42 7.72 3.53
N GLU A 173 21.88 7.19 4.62
CA GLU A 173 20.46 7.29 4.99
C GLU A 173 20.18 8.44 5.96
N GLN A 174 21.22 8.88 6.67
CA GLN A 174 21.16 10.04 7.55
C GLN A 174 20.69 11.29 6.78
N PRO A 175 19.71 12.03 7.30
CA PRO A 175 19.18 13.20 6.62
C PRO A 175 20.30 14.23 6.40
N PHE A 176 20.39 14.74 5.17
CA PHE A 176 21.42 15.71 4.81
C PHE A 176 21.35 16.96 5.69
N SER A 177 22.37 17.16 6.52
CA SER A 177 22.50 18.35 7.36
C SER A 177 22.96 19.55 6.53
N LYS A 178 22.04 20.51 6.29
CA LYS A 178 22.29 21.76 5.55
C LYS A 178 23.42 22.62 6.13
N ASN A 179 23.83 22.39 7.37
CA ASN A 179 24.86 23.17 8.06
C ASN A 179 26.27 23.01 7.44
N HIS A 180 26.48 21.99 6.60
CA HIS A 180 27.76 21.73 5.93
C HIS A 180 27.88 22.41 4.55
N LEU A 181 26.84 23.12 4.09
CA LEU A 181 26.91 23.91 2.86
C LEU A 181 27.67 25.21 3.17
N ARG A 182 28.78 25.47 2.45
CA ARG A 182 29.38 26.81 2.43
C ARG A 182 28.31 27.78 1.91
N LYS A 183 28.01 28.83 2.67
CA LYS A 183 27.10 29.89 2.21
C LYS A 183 27.61 30.41 0.86
N SER A 184 26.72 30.50 -0.12
CA SER A 184 27.04 31.09 -1.41
C SER A 184 27.49 32.54 -1.18
N PRO A 185 28.58 32.99 -1.83
CA PRO A 185 29.01 34.39 -1.72
C PRO A 185 28.01 35.38 -2.33
N TYR A 186 26.95 34.91 -3.01
CA TYR A 186 25.96 35.75 -3.70
C TYR A 186 24.57 35.80 -3.03
N THR A 187 24.42 35.25 -1.83
CA THR A 187 23.15 35.32 -1.08
C THR A 187 23.27 36.33 0.06
N VAL A 188 22.73 37.54 -0.17
CA VAL A 188 22.31 38.51 0.85
C VAL A 188 20.79 38.46 0.95
#